data_AF-C8PIJ1-F1
#
_entry.id   AF-C8PIJ1-F1
#
_cell.length_a   1.000
_cell.length_b   1.000
_cell.length_c   1.000
_cell.angle_alpha   90.00
_cell.angle_beta   90.00
_cell.angle_gamma   90.00
#
_symmetry.space_group_name_H-M   'P 1'
#
loop_
_entity.id
_entity.type
_entity.pdbx_description
1 polymer ?
#
loop_
_entity_poly.entity_id
_entity_poly.type
_entity_poly.pdbx_seq_one_letter_code
_entity_poly.pdbx_strand_id
1 'polypeptide(L)'
;MFWLLNRLRGSYNYFAKVNAIYLAAIIYLSTKNIYASILCGLGYILGESFGWGVWVGALITHSGFKDERENRLIERGAARLFEPKTHWLAYCRLCLFLRGLLWWLPVFVPLVFAGLYGAPLLAVLLAAGFPLACELGYRTHFKFRLKKFEVNTAWARQELFYGAMQDLAFTAIYLISKF
;
A
#
# COMPACT_ATOMS: atom_id res chain seq x y z
N MET A 1 -2.54 10.26 -10.93
CA MET A 1 -2.86 10.28 -9.49
C MET A 1 -3.25 8.87 -9.07
N PHE A 2 -2.52 8.30 -8.13
CA PHE A 2 -2.64 6.96 -7.57
C PHE A 2 -4.02 6.65 -6.98
N TRP A 3 -4.76 7.59 -6.40
CA TRP A 3 -6.13 7.32 -5.91
C TRP A 3 -7.08 6.76 -6.99
N LEU A 4 -6.99 7.28 -8.22
CA LEU A 4 -7.75 6.76 -9.37
C LEU A 4 -7.15 5.45 -9.89
N LEU A 5 -5.83 5.42 -10.05
CA LEU A 5 -5.14 4.27 -10.63
C LEU A 5 -5.17 3.04 -9.72
N ASN A 6 -5.16 3.22 -8.40
CA ASN A 6 -5.19 2.14 -7.41
C ASN A 6 -6.57 1.48 -7.33
N ARG A 7 -7.64 2.25 -7.53
CA ARG A 7 -8.99 1.69 -7.70
C ARG A 7 -9.15 0.98 -9.03
N LEU A 8 -8.62 1.57 -10.11
CA LEU A 8 -8.62 0.92 -11.43
C LEU A 8 -7.76 -0.36 -11.45
N ARG A 9 -6.68 -0.40 -10.67
CA ARG A 9 -5.87 -1.60 -10.41
C ARG A 9 -6.68 -2.70 -9.72
N GLY A 10 -7.49 -2.35 -8.71
CA GLY A 10 -8.40 -3.30 -8.08
C GLY A 10 -9.39 -3.96 -9.05
N SER A 11 -9.73 -3.27 -10.16
CA SER A 11 -10.63 -3.79 -11.20
C SER A 11 -9.89 -4.41 -12.40
N TYR A 12 -8.67 -3.97 -12.70
CA TYR A 12 -7.87 -4.47 -13.83
C TYR A 12 -6.38 -4.55 -13.47
N ASN A 13 -5.84 -5.77 -13.52
CA ASN A 13 -4.45 -6.06 -13.13
C ASN A 13 -3.39 -5.27 -13.93
N TYR A 14 -3.67 -4.83 -15.15
CA TYR A 14 -2.68 -4.09 -15.96
C TYR A 14 -2.37 -2.70 -15.38
N PHE A 15 -3.25 -2.09 -14.59
CA PHE A 15 -2.97 -0.80 -13.95
C PHE A 15 -1.88 -0.88 -12.88
N ALA A 16 -1.56 -2.08 -12.37
CA ALA A 16 -0.37 -2.25 -11.52
C ALA A 16 0.92 -1.86 -12.27
N LYS A 17 1.02 -2.19 -13.56
CA LYS A 17 2.15 -1.81 -14.42
C LYS A 17 2.15 -0.30 -14.69
N VAL A 18 0.97 0.29 -14.90
CA VAL A 18 0.82 1.74 -15.08
C VAL A 18 1.27 2.50 -13.82
N ASN A 19 0.89 2.03 -12.64
CA ASN A 19 1.33 2.57 -11.35
C ASN A 19 2.86 2.50 -11.20
N ALA A 20 3.44 1.35 -11.55
CA ALA A 20 4.88 1.16 -11.49
C ALA A 20 5.64 2.14 -12.40
N ILE A 21 5.17 2.33 -13.63
CA ILE A 21 5.76 3.29 -14.58
C ILE A 21 5.61 4.72 -14.05
N TYR A 22 4.43 5.07 -13.54
CA TYR A 22 4.19 6.40 -12.98
C TYR A 22 5.07 6.67 -11.75
N LEU A 23 5.26 5.70 -10.86
CA LEU A 23 6.21 5.79 -9.75
C LEU A 23 7.64 5.98 -10.25
N ALA A 24 8.08 5.12 -11.17
CA ALA A 24 9.43 5.20 -11.75
C ALA A 24 9.69 6.58 -12.39
N ALA A 25 8.69 7.14 -13.08
CA ALA A 25 8.78 8.48 -13.66
C ALA A 25 8.95 9.56 -12.58
N ILE A 26 8.16 9.54 -11.50
CA ILE A 26 8.29 10.49 -10.38
C ILE A 26 9.68 10.39 -9.75
N ILE A 27 10.15 9.18 -9.46
CA ILE A 27 11.47 8.97 -8.85
C ILE A 27 12.59 9.44 -9.77
N TYR A 28 12.50 9.17 -11.08
CA TYR A 28 13.47 9.66 -12.04
C TYR A 28 13.47 11.19 -12.12
N LEU A 29 12.30 11.82 -12.13
CA LEU A 29 12.19 13.28 -12.15
C LEU A 29 12.73 13.93 -10.87
N SER A 30 12.64 13.23 -9.74
CA SER A 30 13.09 13.67 -8.42
C SER A 30 14.60 13.50 -8.22
N THR A 31 15.14 12.33 -8.57
CA THR A 31 16.53 11.96 -8.25
C THR A 31 17.49 12.08 -9.44
N LYS A 32 16.96 12.17 -10.66
CA LYS A 32 17.72 12.04 -11.92
C LYS A 32 18.54 10.75 -12.03
N ASN A 33 18.23 9.75 -11.19
CA ASN A 33 18.91 8.47 -11.13
C ASN A 33 18.03 7.38 -11.75
N ILE A 34 18.49 6.82 -12.87
CA ILE A 34 17.77 5.78 -13.60
C ILE A 34 17.70 4.46 -12.83
N TYR A 35 18.75 4.11 -12.07
CA TYR A 35 18.78 2.88 -11.27
C TYR A 35 17.77 2.94 -10.12
N ALA A 36 17.70 4.08 -9.43
CA ALA A 36 16.71 4.30 -8.37
C ALA A 36 15.28 4.23 -8.92
N SER A 37 15.04 4.85 -10.07
CA SER A 37 13.74 4.81 -10.76
C SER A 37 13.30 3.38 -11.12
N ILE A 38 14.18 2.59 -11.75
CA ILE A 38 13.89 1.20 -12.12
C ILE A 38 13.66 0.35 -10.87
N LEU A 39 14.52 0.49 -9.86
CA LEU A 39 14.41 -0.27 -8.62
C LEU A 39 13.09 0.00 -7.88
N CYS A 40 12.68 1.28 -7.79
CA CYS A 40 11.39 1.63 -7.20
C CYS A 40 10.21 1.10 -8.01
N GLY A 41 10.27 1.19 -9.35
CA GLY A 41 9.22 0.66 -10.23
C GLY A 41 9.08 -0.86 -10.12
N LEU A 42 10.19 -1.60 -10.14
CA LEU A 42 10.20 -3.05 -9.95
C LEU A 42 9.75 -3.45 -8.55
N GLY A 43 10.21 -2.75 -7.51
CA GLY A 43 9.80 -3.00 -6.13
C GLY A 43 8.29 -2.78 -5.92
N TYR A 44 7.69 -1.81 -6.63
CA TYR A 44 6.24 -1.65 -6.64
C TYR A 44 5.53 -2.90 -7.21
N ILE A 45 5.95 -3.37 -8.39
CA ILE A 45 5.34 -4.55 -9.05
C ILE A 45 5.49 -5.80 -8.17
N LEU A 46 6.68 -6.00 -7.59
CA LEU A 46 6.96 -7.16 -6.76
C LEU A 46 6.08 -7.18 -5.51
N GLY A 47 5.94 -6.08 -4.78
CA GLY A 47 5.08 -6.09 -3.60
C GLY A 47 3.58 -6.17 -3.91
N GLU A 48 3.16 -5.78 -5.11
CA GLU A 48 1.79 -5.97 -5.59
C GLU A 48 1.49 -7.45 -5.93
N SER A 49 2.51 -8.23 -6.32
CA SER A 49 2.35 -9.61 -6.83
C SER A 49 1.98 -10.67 -5.81
N PHE A 50 2.09 -10.37 -4.52
CA PHE A 50 1.76 -11.31 -3.45
C PHE A 50 0.25 -11.31 -3.13
N GLY A 51 -0.28 -12.41 -2.57
CA GLY A 51 -1.69 -12.54 -2.17
C GLY A 51 -1.94 -12.06 -0.73
N TRP A 52 -2.99 -11.24 -0.53
CA TRP A 52 -3.20 -10.51 0.73
C TRP A 52 -4.67 -10.26 1.09
N GLY A 53 -5.57 -10.93 0.38
CA GLY A 53 -7.00 -10.60 0.41
C GLY A 53 -7.65 -10.83 1.76
N VAL A 54 -7.11 -11.77 2.57
CA VAL A 54 -7.75 -12.17 3.82
C VAL A 54 -7.59 -11.12 4.92
N TRP A 55 -6.43 -10.49 5.08
CA TRP A 55 -6.25 -9.47 6.11
C TRP A 55 -6.99 -8.17 5.78
N VAL A 56 -6.97 -7.76 4.50
CA VAL A 56 -7.77 -6.61 4.04
C VAL A 56 -9.24 -6.91 4.22
N GLY A 57 -9.70 -8.07 3.74
CA GLY A 57 -11.06 -8.57 3.86
C GLY A 57 -11.57 -8.56 5.31
N ALA A 58 -10.74 -9.03 6.25
CA ALA A 58 -11.06 -9.03 7.67
C ALA A 58 -11.28 -7.62 8.23
N LEU A 59 -10.46 -6.64 7.86
CA LEU A 59 -10.60 -5.27 8.35
C LEU A 59 -11.73 -4.49 7.69
N ILE A 60 -12.03 -4.73 6.41
CA ILE A 60 -13.11 -4.02 5.72
C ILE A 60 -14.50 -4.61 5.99
N THR A 61 -14.59 -5.79 6.59
CA THR A 61 -15.87 -6.44 6.97
C THR A 61 -16.00 -6.67 8.47
N HIS A 62 -14.94 -6.42 9.25
CA HIS A 62 -14.82 -6.84 10.65
C HIS A 62 -15.21 -8.32 10.84
N SER A 63 -14.80 -9.18 9.91
CA SER A 63 -15.14 -10.61 9.95
C SER A 63 -14.34 -11.36 11.01
N GLY A 64 -14.88 -12.47 11.49
CA GLY A 64 -14.16 -13.41 12.36
C GLY A 64 -12.95 -14.08 11.69
N PHE A 65 -12.23 -14.86 12.49
CA PHE A 65 -11.01 -15.55 12.11
C PHE A 65 -11.15 -16.35 10.81
N LYS A 66 -10.20 -16.19 9.90
CA LYS A 66 -10.02 -17.02 8.70
C LYS A 66 -8.57 -17.49 8.63
N ASP A 67 -8.39 -18.77 8.34
CA ASP A 67 -7.06 -19.37 8.19
C ASP A 67 -6.43 -18.83 6.89
N GLU A 68 -5.33 -18.10 7.02
CA GLU A 68 -4.50 -17.66 5.89
C GLU A 68 -3.23 -18.52 5.91
N ARG A 69 -2.77 -18.99 4.75
CA ARG A 69 -1.59 -19.87 4.65
C ARG A 69 -0.53 -19.39 3.67
N GLU A 70 -0.80 -18.31 2.92
CA GLU A 70 0.10 -17.81 1.89
C GLU A 70 1.33 -17.08 2.47
N ASN A 71 1.23 -16.44 3.64
CA ASN A 71 2.27 -15.55 4.16
C ASN A 71 2.77 -15.91 5.57
N ARG A 72 3.32 -17.13 5.69
CA ARG A 72 3.83 -17.71 6.95
C ARG A 72 4.89 -16.88 7.67
N LEU A 73 5.67 -16.06 6.96
CA LEU A 73 6.72 -15.21 7.58
C LEU A 73 6.11 -14.08 8.40
N ILE A 74 5.12 -13.39 7.83
CA ILE A 74 4.41 -12.30 8.51
C ILE A 74 3.54 -12.87 9.62
N GLU A 75 2.89 -14.00 9.38
CA GLU A 75 2.08 -14.68 10.40
C GLU A 75 2.90 -15.09 11.62
N ARG A 76 4.09 -15.69 11.42
CA ARG A 76 4.99 -16.03 12.54
C ARG A 76 5.46 -14.82 13.32
N GLY A 77 5.68 -13.68 12.65
CA GLY A 77 6.06 -12.43 13.30
C GLY A 77 4.91 -11.81 14.09
N ALA A 78 3.73 -11.72 13.48
CA ALA A 78 2.56 -11.11 14.08
C ALA A 78 1.95 -11.96 15.20
N ALA A 79 1.98 -13.30 15.07
CA ALA A 79 1.45 -14.22 16.07
C ALA A 79 2.24 -14.22 17.39
N ARG A 80 3.47 -13.68 17.39
CA ARG A 80 4.25 -13.44 18.63
C ARG A 80 3.73 -12.25 19.42
N LEU A 81 3.05 -11.30 18.77
CA LEU A 81 2.56 -10.06 19.38
C LEU A 81 1.06 -10.10 19.67
N PHE A 82 0.27 -10.74 18.81
CA PHE A 82 -1.17 -10.90 18.99
C PHE A 82 -1.60 -12.34 18.72
N GLU A 83 -2.34 -12.92 19.65
CA GLU A 83 -2.99 -14.21 19.44
C GLU A 83 -4.08 -14.08 18.36
N PRO A 84 -3.96 -14.81 17.22
CA PRO A 84 -4.87 -14.64 16.09
C PRO A 84 -6.33 -14.96 16.39
N LYS A 85 -6.58 -15.89 17.31
CA LYS A 85 -7.94 -16.35 17.67
C LYS A 85 -8.66 -15.39 18.63
N THR A 86 -7.89 -14.67 19.45
CA THR A 86 -8.39 -13.82 20.54
C THR A 86 -8.47 -12.36 20.09
N HIS A 87 -7.51 -11.91 19.28
CA HIS A 87 -7.39 -10.51 18.83
C HIS A 87 -7.25 -10.42 17.30
N TRP A 88 -8.14 -11.09 16.57
CA TRP A 88 -8.08 -11.22 15.11
C TRP A 88 -7.91 -9.89 14.35
N LEU A 89 -8.69 -8.86 14.70
CA LEU A 89 -8.59 -7.55 14.02
C LEU A 89 -7.26 -6.84 14.31
N ALA A 90 -6.75 -6.91 15.55
CA ALA A 90 -5.45 -6.32 15.89
C ALA A 90 -4.31 -7.06 15.17
N TYR A 91 -4.42 -8.39 15.09
CA TYR A 91 -3.53 -9.23 14.30
C TYR A 91 -3.54 -8.83 12.82
N CYS A 92 -4.71 -8.66 12.19
CA CYS A 92 -4.81 -8.23 10.79
C CYS A 92 -4.22 -6.82 10.56
N ARG A 93 -4.41 -5.88 11.50
CA ARG A 93 -3.78 -4.55 11.42
C ARG A 93 -2.25 -4.66 11.43
N LEU A 94 -1.70 -5.48 12.33
CA LEU A 94 -0.26 -5.70 12.42
C LEU A 94 0.29 -6.39 11.17
N CYS A 95 -0.39 -7.41 10.65
CA CYS A 95 0.03 -8.10 9.43
C CYS A 95 0.07 -7.15 8.22
N LEU A 96 -0.94 -6.28 8.06
CA LEU A 96 -0.94 -5.28 7.00
C LEU A 96 0.12 -4.20 7.18
N PHE A 97 0.40 -3.79 8.43
CA PHE A 97 1.49 -2.87 8.71
C PHE A 97 2.86 -3.49 8.37
N LEU A 98 3.15 -4.70 8.85
CA LEU A 98 4.38 -5.42 8.55
C LEU A 98 4.54 -5.67 7.05
N ARG A 99 3.44 -5.99 6.36
CA ARG A 99 3.43 -6.07 4.89
C ARG A 99 3.80 -4.73 4.26
N GLY A 100 3.17 -3.65 4.70
CA GLY A 100 3.46 -2.30 4.21
C GLY A 100 4.95 -1.97 4.36
N LEU A 101 5.57 -2.35 5.48
CA LEU A 101 7.00 -2.19 5.68
C LEU A 101 7.83 -3.06 4.73
N LEU A 102 7.51 -4.35 4.61
CA LEU A 102 8.21 -5.27 3.70
C LEU A 102 8.08 -4.84 2.23
N TRP A 103 6.99 -4.15 1.87
CA TRP A 103 6.80 -3.62 0.52
C TRP A 103 7.52 -2.29 0.32
N TRP A 104 7.26 -1.29 1.17
CA TRP A 104 7.72 0.08 0.93
C TRP A 104 9.15 0.33 1.34
N LEU A 105 9.70 -0.39 2.33
CA LEU A 105 11.10 -0.20 2.74
C LEU A 105 12.07 -0.54 1.58
N PRO A 106 11.98 -1.69 0.90
CA PRO A 106 12.84 -1.94 -0.27
C PRO A 106 12.67 -0.93 -1.41
N VAL A 107 11.51 -0.29 -1.52
CA VAL A 107 11.24 0.73 -2.54
C VAL A 107 11.86 2.09 -2.15
N PHE A 108 11.76 2.50 -0.88
CA PHE A 108 12.13 3.86 -0.44
C PHE A 108 13.52 3.95 0.20
N VAL A 109 14.03 2.89 0.83
CA VAL A 109 15.40 2.88 1.41
C VAL A 109 16.47 3.18 0.36
N PRO A 110 16.40 2.66 -0.89
CA PRO A 110 17.37 3.02 -1.93
C PRO A 110 17.43 4.51 -2.25
N LEU A 111 16.34 5.26 -2.01
CA LEU A 111 16.29 6.71 -2.24
C LEU A 111 17.18 7.49 -1.27
N VAL A 112 17.53 6.92 -0.11
CA VAL A 112 18.50 7.50 0.82
C VAL A 112 19.87 7.65 0.14
N PHE A 113 20.29 6.67 -0.63
CA PHE A 113 21.54 6.72 -1.40
C PHE A 113 21.47 7.72 -2.57
N ALA A 114 20.27 8.17 -2.93
CA ALA A 114 20.05 9.23 -3.92
C ALA A 114 19.84 10.61 -3.26
N GLY A 115 20.13 10.76 -1.96
CA GLY A 115 20.05 12.02 -1.23
C GLY A 115 18.70 12.32 -0.58
N LEU A 116 17.70 11.42 -0.71
CA LEU A 116 16.37 11.59 -0.13
C LEU A 116 16.25 10.92 1.25
N TYR A 117 16.87 11.52 2.26
CA TYR A 117 16.93 10.97 3.62
C TYR A 117 15.55 10.81 4.30
N GLY A 118 14.55 11.61 3.89
CA GLY A 118 13.17 11.50 4.41
C GLY A 118 12.36 10.33 3.84
N ALA A 119 12.86 9.65 2.80
CA ALA A 119 12.10 8.59 2.12
C ALA A 119 11.71 7.40 3.02
N PRO A 120 12.57 6.86 3.90
CA PRO A 120 12.19 5.74 4.77
C PRO A 120 11.02 6.09 5.71
N LEU A 121 10.92 7.35 6.17
CA LEU A 121 9.79 7.80 7.00
C LEU A 121 8.47 7.70 6.21
N LEU A 122 8.48 8.08 4.93
CA LEU A 122 7.31 7.96 4.07
C LEU A 122 6.90 6.50 3.84
N ALA A 123 7.87 5.57 3.77
CA ALA A 123 7.56 4.13 3.73
C ALA A 123 6.87 3.64 5.00
N VAL A 124 7.32 4.09 6.18
CA VAL A 124 6.65 3.77 7.46
C VAL A 124 5.25 4.37 7.51
N LEU A 125 5.07 5.61 7.06
CA LEU A 125 3.76 6.26 6.98
C LEU A 125 2.81 5.54 6.02
N LEU A 126 3.29 5.10 4.86
CA LEU A 126 2.50 4.28 3.93
C LEU A 126 2.16 2.92 4.53
N ALA A 127 3.09 2.31 5.26
CA ALA A 127 2.84 1.05 5.96
C ALA A 127 1.76 1.20 7.04
N ALA A 128 1.77 2.29 7.81
CA ALA A 128 0.70 2.63 8.77
C ALA A 128 -0.61 3.03 8.08
N GLY A 129 -0.52 3.64 6.91
CA GLY A 129 -1.66 4.02 6.06
C GLY A 129 -2.45 2.80 5.56
N PHE A 130 -1.81 1.64 5.41
CA PHE A 130 -2.45 0.40 4.95
C PHE A 130 -3.63 -0.05 5.84
N PRO A 131 -3.42 -0.37 7.13
CA PRO A 131 -4.52 -0.72 8.04
C PRO A 131 -5.49 0.45 8.26
N LEU A 132 -4.98 1.69 8.28
CA LEU A 132 -5.81 2.89 8.42
C LEU A 132 -6.81 3.03 7.27
N ALA A 133 -6.37 2.83 6.02
CA ALA A 133 -7.23 2.88 4.85
C ALA A 133 -8.30 1.79 4.88
N CYS A 134 -8.00 0.61 5.43
CA CYS A 134 -8.99 -0.46 5.60
C CYS A 134 -10.08 -0.06 6.60
N GLU A 135 -9.69 0.48 7.75
CA GLU A 135 -10.63 0.96 8.78
C GLU A 135 -11.46 2.14 8.29
N LEU A 136 -10.86 3.08 7.55
CA LEU A 136 -11.58 4.17 6.90
C LEU A 136 -12.55 3.64 5.84
N GLY A 137 -12.17 2.63 5.06
CA GLY A 137 -13.05 1.96 4.09
C GLY A 137 -14.28 1.30 4.74
N TYR A 138 -14.10 0.72 5.93
CA TYR A 138 -15.19 0.15 6.74
C TYR A 138 -16.10 1.23 7.32
N ARG A 139 -15.53 2.26 7.97
CA ARG A 139 -16.30 3.31 8.68
C ARG A 139 -17.00 4.29 7.76
N THR A 140 -16.50 4.46 6.54
CA THR A 140 -17.11 5.37 5.56
C THR A 140 -18.11 4.62 4.69
N HIS A 141 -19.23 5.26 4.37
CA HIS A 141 -20.34 4.64 3.64
C HIS A 141 -20.69 5.38 2.34
N PHE A 142 -19.83 6.28 1.87
CA PHE A 142 -20.09 6.97 0.61
C PHE A 142 -20.07 5.99 -0.56
N LYS A 143 -20.94 6.28 -1.53
CA LYS A 143 -21.08 5.53 -2.77
C LYS A 143 -20.92 6.50 -3.92
N PHE A 144 -20.04 6.17 -4.84
CA PHE A 144 -19.79 7.00 -6.00
C PHE A 144 -19.59 6.13 -7.23
N ARG A 145 -20.28 6.46 -8.32
CA ARG A 145 -20.19 5.76 -9.59
C ARG A 145 -20.01 6.78 -10.72
N LEU A 146 -18.87 6.68 -11.40
CA LEU A 146 -18.55 7.48 -12.58
C LEU A 146 -18.11 6.54 -13.71
N LYS A 147 -19.05 6.20 -14.61
CA LYS A 147 -18.82 5.23 -15.71
C LYS A 147 -18.26 3.90 -15.19
N LYS A 148 -17.01 3.57 -15.54
CA LYS A 148 -16.29 2.34 -15.14
C LYS A 148 -15.65 2.44 -13.74
N PHE A 149 -15.68 3.63 -13.13
CA PHE A 149 -15.16 3.87 -11.80
C PHE A 149 -16.29 3.72 -10.78
N GLU A 150 -16.25 2.64 -10.01
CA GLU A 150 -17.30 2.33 -9.04
C GLU A 150 -16.71 2.11 -7.64
N VAL A 151 -17.15 2.91 -6.69
CA VAL A 151 -16.75 2.87 -5.28
C VAL A 151 -17.99 2.60 -4.44
N ASN A 152 -18.41 1.34 -4.42
CA ASN A 152 -19.62 0.90 -3.72
C ASN A 152 -19.35 -0.06 -2.55
N THR A 153 -18.14 -0.63 -2.49
CA THR A 153 -17.72 -1.58 -1.46
C THR A 153 -16.70 -0.97 -0.52
N ALA A 154 -16.59 -1.51 0.71
CA ALA A 154 -15.55 -1.11 1.66
C ALA A 154 -14.14 -1.37 1.10
N TRP A 155 -13.98 -2.43 0.28
CA TRP A 155 -12.77 -2.72 -0.47
C TRP A 155 -12.41 -1.57 -1.43
N ALA A 156 -13.36 -1.12 -2.26
CA ALA A 156 -13.13 -0.05 -3.21
C ALA A 156 -12.78 1.29 -2.52
N ARG A 157 -13.37 1.57 -1.36
CA ARG A 157 -13.05 2.77 -0.56
C ARG A 157 -11.65 2.68 0.04
N GLN A 158 -11.25 1.52 0.54
CA GLN A 158 -9.90 1.28 1.03
C GLN A 158 -8.86 1.51 -0.07
N GLU A 159 -9.09 1.03 -1.29
CA GLU A 159 -8.20 1.28 -2.43
C GLU A 159 -8.06 2.78 -2.74
N LEU A 160 -9.16 3.52 -2.64
CA LEU A 160 -9.18 4.97 -2.86
C LEU A 160 -8.39 5.72 -1.79
N PHE A 161 -8.66 5.46 -0.51
CA PHE A 161 -7.95 6.10 0.60
C PHE A 161 -6.46 5.79 0.56
N TYR A 162 -6.13 4.52 0.32
CA TYR A 162 -4.74 4.11 0.25
C TYR A 162 -4.02 4.73 -0.95
N GLY A 163 -4.69 4.82 -2.11
CA GLY A 163 -4.13 5.51 -3.28
C GLY A 163 -3.95 7.02 -3.07
N ALA A 164 -4.81 7.66 -2.28
CA ALA A 164 -4.64 9.06 -1.89
C ALA A 164 -3.43 9.25 -0.96
N MET A 165 -3.21 8.34 -0.01
CA MET A 165 -2.01 8.34 0.84
C MET A 165 -0.73 8.14 0.02
N GLN A 166 -0.76 7.28 -1.00
CA GLN A 166 0.32 7.12 -1.97
C GLN A 166 0.60 8.42 -2.75
N ASP A 167 -0.44 9.09 -3.27
CA ASP A 167 -0.30 10.38 -3.96
C ASP A 167 0.38 11.42 -3.06
N LEU A 168 -0.01 11.50 -1.79
CA LEU A 168 0.63 12.41 -0.81
C LEU A 168 2.11 12.07 -0.61
N ALA A 169 2.44 10.79 -0.42
CA ALA A 169 3.83 10.36 -0.22
C ALA A 169 4.71 10.64 -1.44
N PHE A 170 4.23 10.37 -2.66
CA PHE A 170 5.01 10.62 -3.88
C PHE A 170 5.13 12.12 -4.18
N THR A 171 4.09 12.90 -3.88
CA THR A 171 4.16 14.37 -3.97
C THR A 171 5.17 14.92 -2.96
N ALA A 172 5.18 14.40 -1.73
CA ALA A 172 6.16 14.77 -0.72
C ALA A 172 7.59 14.45 -1.16
N ILE A 173 7.84 13.26 -1.74
CA ILE A 173 9.16 12.92 -2.33
C ILE A 173 9.57 13.95 -3.38
N TYR A 174 8.66 14.25 -4.31
CA TYR A 174 8.96 15.20 -5.38
C TYR A 174 9.29 16.58 -4.81
N LEU A 175 8.53 17.08 -3.84
CA LEU A 175 8.79 18.38 -3.22
C LEU A 175 10.10 18.38 -2.43
N ILE A 176 10.36 17.35 -1.62
CA ILE A 176 11.61 17.21 -0.86
C ILE A 176 12.82 17.17 -1.79
N SER A 177 12.71 16.55 -2.97
CA SER A 177 13.81 16.47 -3.93
C SER A 177 14.19 17.81 -4.59
N LYS A 178 13.40 18.87 -4.39
CA LYS A 178 13.66 20.20 -4.95
C LYS A 178 14.41 21.12 -3.97
N PHE A 179 14.54 20.73 -2.72
CA PHE A 179 15.25 21.45 -1.67
C PHE A 179 16.55 20.71 -1.32
#